data_AF-A0AAW1L6L3-F1
#
_entry.id   AF-A0AAW1L6L3-F1
#
_cell.length_a   1.000
_cell.length_b   1.000
_cell.length_c   1.000
_cell.angle_alpha   90.00
_cell.angle_beta   90.00
_cell.angle_gamma   90.00
#
_symmetry.space_group_name_H-M   'P 1'
#
loop_
_entity.id
_entity.type
_entity.pdbx_description
1 polymer ?
#
loop_
_entity_poly.entity_id
_entity_poly.type
_entity_poly.pdbx_seq_one_letter_code
_entity_poly.pdbx_strand_id
1 'polypeptide(L)'
;MMRKAVSTDPSNKEQYKGFLLYLIDEGVKYFEMLLDRLEEVYSFKIADYLGYSNTPTKGKFVGLVLISIQKIFLYLGDLLRYKEQVNETSNYGKCRQWYVKAHEINPKNGKPYNQLALLAVYARRKLDAVYYYMRSLMSSNPAPSAKESLNSLFDENRKKVNKRFVTSYLHVHGKLITKIGMERMVSQIRARSES
;
A
#
# COMPACT_ATOMS: atom_id res chain seq x y z
N MET A 1 15.57 4.98 13.25
CA MET A 1 16.34 4.79 14.50
C MET A 1 15.65 3.81 15.45
N MET A 2 14.46 4.10 15.98
CA MET A 2 13.79 3.22 16.97
C MET A 2 13.37 1.83 16.45
N ARG A 3 12.86 1.70 15.22
CA ARG A 3 12.59 0.37 14.62
C ARG A 3 13.84 -0.51 14.50
N LYS A 4 15.01 0.10 14.34
CA LYS A 4 16.30 -0.58 14.29
C LYS A 4 16.76 -0.96 15.71
N ALA A 5 16.44 -0.15 16.71
CA ALA A 5 16.69 -0.46 18.13
C ALA A 5 15.93 -1.70 18.61
N VAL A 6 14.66 -1.86 18.19
CA VAL A 6 13.83 -3.05 18.47
C VAL A 6 14.47 -4.34 17.95
N SER A 7 15.18 -4.28 16.81
CA SER A 7 15.88 -5.44 16.24
C SER A 7 17.25 -5.73 16.85
N THR A 8 17.87 -4.76 17.52
CA THR A 8 19.25 -4.87 18.05
C THR A 8 19.31 -5.22 19.53
N ASP A 9 18.22 -5.06 20.28
CA ASP A 9 18.15 -5.36 21.71
C ASP A 9 16.83 -6.10 22.03
N PRO A 10 16.80 -7.43 21.88
CA PRO A 10 15.61 -8.25 22.08
C PRO A 10 15.06 -8.18 23.51
N SER A 11 15.93 -7.94 24.50
CA SER A 11 15.59 -7.92 25.92
C SER A 11 14.63 -6.78 26.27
N ASN A 12 14.72 -5.66 25.54
CA ASN A 12 13.87 -4.48 25.74
C ASN A 12 12.80 -4.32 24.64
N LYS A 13 12.55 -5.36 23.84
CA LYS A 13 11.60 -5.33 22.70
C LYS A 13 10.24 -4.77 23.08
N GLU A 14 9.67 -5.22 24.21
CA GLU A 14 8.34 -4.79 24.66
C GLU A 14 8.31 -3.33 25.13
N GLN A 15 9.37 -2.85 25.79
CA GLN A 15 9.47 -1.46 26.21
C GLN A 15 9.55 -0.51 24.99
N TYR A 16 10.39 -0.85 24.00
CA TYR A 16 10.48 -0.08 22.76
C TYR A 16 9.18 -0.10 21.97
N LYS A 17 8.50 -1.26 21.94
CA LYS A 17 7.17 -1.40 21.33
C LYS A 17 6.16 -0.48 22.02
N GLY A 18 6.09 -0.49 23.35
CA GLY A 18 5.20 0.38 24.12
C GLY A 18 5.45 1.86 23.85
N PHE A 19 6.71 2.30 23.86
CA PHE A 19 7.06 3.69 23.55
C PHE A 19 6.73 4.08 22.11
N LEU A 20 6.96 3.20 21.14
CA LEU A 20 6.60 3.43 19.74
C LEU A 20 5.10 3.59 19.56
N LEU A 21 4.29 2.74 20.20
CA LEU A 21 2.84 2.85 20.15
C LEU A 21 2.34 4.15 20.78
N TYR A 22 2.91 4.53 21.92
CA TYR A 22 2.62 5.82 22.56
C TYR A 22 2.89 7.00 21.62
N LEU A 23 4.09 7.05 21.02
CA LEU A 23 4.46 8.12 20.09
C LEU A 23 3.54 8.18 18.87
N ILE A 24 3.14 7.02 18.34
CA ILE A 24 2.20 6.94 17.24
C ILE A 24 0.85 7.51 17.64
N ASP A 25 0.34 7.14 18.82
CA ASP A 25 -0.99 7.57 19.28
C ASP A 25 -1.02 9.08 19.58
N GLU A 26 0.02 9.64 20.19
CA GLU A 26 0.16 11.09 20.37
C GLU A 26 0.29 11.82 19.03
N GLY A 27 1.03 11.25 18.07
CA GLY A 27 1.14 11.79 16.72
C GLY A 27 -0.20 11.82 15.98
N VAL A 28 -1.01 10.76 16.10
CA VAL A 28 -2.35 10.70 15.52
C VAL A 28 -3.25 11.78 16.11
N LYS A 29 -3.32 11.88 17.44
CA LYS A 29 -4.10 12.93 18.14
C LYS A 29 -3.71 14.33 17.69
N TYR A 30 -2.40 14.61 17.65
CA TYR A 30 -1.88 15.91 17.22
C TYR A 30 -2.34 16.27 15.79
N PHE A 31 -2.22 15.33 14.85
CA PHE A 31 -2.60 15.59 13.47
C PHE A 31 -4.12 15.69 13.27
N GLU A 32 -4.92 14.93 14.02
CA GLU A 32 -6.39 15.07 14.02
C GLU A 32 -6.80 16.45 14.55
N MET A 33 -6.26 16.88 15.70
CA MET A 33 -6.50 18.23 16.23
C MET A 33 -6.04 19.34 15.27
N LEU A 34 -4.94 19.12 14.54
CA LEU A 34 -4.46 20.08 13.55
C LEU A 34 -5.43 20.22 12.37
N LEU A 35 -6.11 19.15 11.96
CA LEU A 35 -7.15 19.23 10.92
C LEU A 35 -8.34 20.08 11.40
N ASP A 36 -8.81 19.85 12.62
CA ASP A 36 -9.90 20.63 13.22
C ASP A 36 -9.52 22.12 13.28
N ARG A 37 -8.29 22.42 13.70
CA ARG A 37 -7.79 23.79 13.76
C ARG A 37 -7.72 24.47 12.38
N LEU A 38 -7.39 23.72 11.32
CA LEU A 38 -7.39 24.24 9.96
C LEU A 38 -8.81 24.55 9.47
N GLU A 39 -9.82 23.74 9.82
CA GLU A 39 -11.23 24.05 9.54
C GLU A 39 -11.68 25.33 10.24
N GLU A 40 -11.36 25.48 11.52
CA GLU A 40 -11.70 26.65 12.33
C GLU A 40 -11.09 27.94 11.76
N VAL A 41 -9.77 27.97 11.60
CA VAL A 41 -9.00 29.17 11.24
C VAL A 41 -9.38 29.68 9.85
N TYR A 42 -9.64 28.78 8.91
CA TYR A 42 -9.98 29.14 7.54
C TYR A 42 -11.49 29.08 7.25
N SER A 43 -12.30 28.78 8.27
CA SER A 43 -13.76 28.79 8.21
C SER A 43 -14.35 27.99 7.04
N PHE A 44 -13.90 26.74 6.88
CA PHE A 44 -14.46 25.79 5.90
C PHE A 44 -14.52 24.38 6.47
N LYS A 45 -15.25 23.48 5.79
CA LYS A 45 -15.28 22.06 6.11
C LYS A 45 -14.50 21.24 5.10
N ILE A 46 -13.58 20.42 5.58
CA ILE A 46 -12.76 19.52 4.77
C ILE A 46 -13.66 18.56 3.98
N ALA A 47 -14.77 18.13 4.58
CA ALA A 47 -15.76 17.27 3.95
C ALA A 47 -16.31 17.84 2.62
N ASP A 48 -16.41 19.17 2.49
CA ASP A 48 -16.88 19.83 1.27
C ASP A 48 -15.92 19.62 0.08
N TYR A 49 -14.67 19.27 0.36
CA TYR A 49 -13.60 19.04 -0.60
C TYR A 49 -13.25 17.55 -0.78
N LEU A 50 -14.01 16.64 -0.16
CA LEU A 50 -13.87 15.20 -0.36
C LEU A 50 -14.85 14.72 -1.45
N GLY A 51 -14.38 13.79 -2.29
CA GLY A 51 -15.12 13.30 -3.46
C GLY A 51 -15.01 14.21 -4.69
N TYR A 52 -15.75 13.89 -5.75
CA TYR A 52 -15.86 14.73 -6.96
C TYR A 52 -16.73 15.98 -6.67
N SER A 53 -16.35 16.81 -5.70
CA SER A 53 -16.98 18.09 -5.47
C SER A 53 -16.34 19.13 -6.40
N ASN A 54 -17.15 19.74 -7.25
CA ASN A 54 -16.74 20.87 -8.10
C ASN A 54 -16.73 22.19 -7.29
N THR A 55 -16.59 22.14 -5.97
CA THR A 55 -16.57 23.36 -5.14
C THR A 55 -15.39 24.21 -5.59
N PRO A 56 -15.64 25.39 -6.18
CA PRO A 56 -14.57 26.26 -6.62
C PRO A 56 -13.74 26.63 -5.39
N THR A 57 -12.43 26.39 -5.43
CA THR A 57 -11.52 26.81 -4.37
C THR A 57 -11.62 28.32 -4.23
N LYS A 58 -12.33 28.78 -3.19
CA LYS A 58 -12.52 30.20 -2.91
C LYS A 58 -11.19 30.80 -2.42
N GLY A 59 -10.37 31.27 -3.34
CA GLY A 59 -9.13 32.01 -3.06
C GLY A 59 -7.86 31.16 -2.98
N LYS A 60 -6.71 31.80 -3.29
CA LYS A 60 -5.38 31.16 -3.35
C LYS A 60 -4.96 30.47 -2.05
N PHE A 61 -5.40 30.97 -0.90
CA PHE A 61 -5.06 30.43 0.42
C PHE A 61 -5.71 29.07 0.69
N VAL A 62 -6.96 28.86 0.27
CA VAL A 62 -7.66 27.58 0.46
C VAL A 62 -6.93 26.45 -0.29
N GLY A 63 -6.43 26.71 -1.49
CA GLY A 63 -5.63 25.74 -2.24
C GLY A 63 -4.36 25.28 -1.48
N LEU A 64 -3.66 26.21 -0.83
CA LEU A 64 -2.48 25.88 -0.02
C LEU A 64 -2.84 25.09 1.23
N VAL A 65 -3.95 25.43 1.88
CA VAL A 65 -4.44 24.70 3.06
C VAL A 65 -4.84 23.27 2.70
N LEU A 66 -5.51 23.07 1.56
CA LEU A 66 -5.85 21.73 1.06
C LEU A 66 -4.60 20.87 0.76
N ILE A 67 -3.53 21.48 0.23
CA ILE A 67 -2.24 20.77 0.07
C ILE A 67 -1.67 20.33 1.42
N SER A 68 -1.77 21.18 2.45
CA SER A 68 -1.35 20.84 3.81
C SER A 68 -2.21 19.73 4.42
N ILE A 69 -3.53 19.78 4.24
CA ILE A 69 -4.46 18.72 4.67
C ILE A 69 -4.12 17.39 4.00
N GLN A 70 -3.85 17.38 2.69
CA GLN A 70 -3.43 16.17 1.99
C GLN A 70 -2.16 15.56 2.61
N LYS A 71 -1.18 16.38 3.01
CA LYS A 71 0.01 15.90 3.70
C LYS A 71 -0.32 15.30 5.07
N ILE A 72 -1.19 15.96 5.84
CA ILE A 72 -1.64 15.45 7.14
C ILE A 72 -2.34 14.10 6.99
N PHE A 73 -3.22 13.95 6.00
CA PHE A 73 -3.85 12.65 5.70
C PHE A 73 -2.83 11.57 5.35
N LEU A 74 -1.79 11.89 4.57
CA LEU A 74 -0.70 10.95 4.31
C LEU A 74 0.04 10.55 5.61
N TYR A 75 0.30 11.50 6.51
CA TYR A 75 0.94 11.22 7.79
C TYR A 75 0.06 10.37 8.72
N LEU A 76 -1.23 10.66 8.82
CA LEU A 76 -2.19 9.84 9.59
C LEU A 76 -2.26 8.42 9.04
N GLY A 77 -2.32 8.26 7.72
CA GLY A 77 -2.25 6.95 7.07
C GLY A 77 -0.95 6.21 7.38
N ASP A 78 0.20 6.89 7.29
CA ASP A 78 1.51 6.31 7.60
C ASP A 78 1.64 5.91 9.08
N LEU A 79 1.19 6.74 10.01
CA LEU A 79 1.19 6.46 11.45
C LEU A 79 0.36 5.21 11.77
N LEU A 80 -0.85 5.11 11.22
CA LEU A 80 -1.71 3.95 11.43
C LEU A 80 -1.13 2.70 10.77
N ARG A 81 -0.52 2.81 9.58
CA ARG A 81 0.24 1.70 8.99
C ARG A 81 1.36 1.25 9.91
N TYR A 82 2.08 2.19 10.50
CA TYR A 82 3.16 1.89 11.43
C TYR A 82 2.66 1.23 12.69
N LYS A 83 1.48 1.62 13.20
CA LYS A 83 0.80 0.97 14.32
C LYS A 83 0.54 -0.51 14.04
N GLU A 84 -0.05 -0.82 12.89
CA GLU A 84 -0.33 -2.21 12.48
C GLU A 84 0.96 -3.03 12.37
N GLN A 85 2.03 -2.45 11.80
CA GLN A 85 3.34 -3.10 11.70
C GLN A 85 3.97 -3.39 13.07
N VAL A 86 3.88 -2.45 14.01
CA VAL A 86 4.39 -2.63 15.38
C VAL A 86 3.57 -3.66 16.16
N ASN A 87 2.26 -3.71 15.91
CA ASN A 87 1.37 -4.72 16.46
C ASN A 87 1.43 -6.07 15.73
N GLU A 88 2.24 -6.18 14.67
CA GLU A 88 2.36 -7.39 13.84
C GLU A 88 1.00 -7.86 13.27
N THR A 89 0.12 -6.90 12.97
CA THR A 89 -1.23 -7.10 12.44
C THR A 89 -1.32 -6.64 10.99
N SER A 90 -2.42 -6.98 10.32
CA SER A 90 -2.66 -6.64 8.91
C SER A 90 -3.92 -5.80 8.70
N ASN A 91 -4.44 -5.12 9.73
CA ASN A 91 -5.71 -4.38 9.66
C ASN A 91 -5.50 -2.96 9.11
N TYR A 92 -5.02 -2.88 7.87
CA TYR A 92 -4.73 -1.61 7.19
C TYR A 92 -5.98 -0.85 6.71
N GLY A 93 -7.17 -1.16 7.22
CA GLY A 93 -8.44 -0.53 6.82
C GLY A 93 -8.48 0.96 7.12
N LYS A 94 -8.14 1.35 8.36
CA LYS A 94 -8.10 2.78 8.75
C LYS A 94 -7.02 3.55 7.99
N CYS A 95 -5.85 2.95 7.82
CA CYS A 95 -4.75 3.49 7.01
C CYS A 95 -5.20 3.78 5.57
N ARG A 96 -5.91 2.82 4.93
CA ARG A 96 -6.46 2.99 3.58
C ARG A 96 -7.42 4.17 3.51
N GLN A 97 -8.31 4.34 4.48
CA GLN A 97 -9.28 5.45 4.49
C GLN A 97 -8.58 6.81 4.44
N TRP A 98 -7.48 7.00 5.17
CA TRP A 98 -6.72 8.25 5.12
C TRP A 98 -6.04 8.49 3.78
N TYR A 99 -5.45 7.46 3.16
CA TYR A 99 -4.88 7.62 1.82
C TYR A 99 -5.96 7.86 0.74
N VAL A 100 -7.16 7.29 0.93
CA VAL A 100 -8.31 7.58 0.07
C VAL A 100 -8.68 9.06 0.18
N LYS A 101 -8.92 9.57 1.40
CA LYS A 101 -9.16 11.01 1.61
C LYS A 101 -8.04 11.88 1.03
N ALA A 102 -6.78 11.46 1.15
CA ALA A 102 -5.65 12.20 0.60
C ALA A 102 -5.73 12.37 -0.92
N HIS A 103 -6.05 11.32 -1.69
CA HIS A 103 -6.15 11.47 -3.14
C HIS A 103 -7.42 12.21 -3.59
N GLU A 104 -8.50 12.17 -2.80
CA GLU A 104 -9.72 12.95 -3.07
C GLU A 104 -9.46 14.46 -2.97
N ILE A 105 -8.68 14.91 -1.97
CA ILE A 105 -8.32 16.33 -1.81
C ILE A 105 -7.53 16.88 -3.00
N ASN A 106 -6.58 16.11 -3.53
CA ASN A 106 -5.78 16.53 -4.68
C ASN A 106 -5.32 15.32 -5.51
N PRO A 107 -6.12 14.91 -6.51
CA PRO A 107 -5.84 13.72 -7.34
C PRO A 107 -4.59 13.84 -8.21
N LYS A 108 -4.04 15.05 -8.39
CA LYS A 108 -2.83 15.30 -9.18
C LYS A 108 -1.55 14.85 -8.48
N ASN A 109 -1.61 14.57 -7.18
CA ASN A 109 -0.49 14.05 -6.41
C ASN A 109 -0.44 12.52 -6.51
N GLY A 110 0.68 11.97 -6.98
CA GLY A 110 0.91 10.53 -7.10
C GLY A 110 1.11 9.82 -5.76
N LYS A 111 1.53 10.54 -4.72
CA LYS A 111 1.94 9.95 -3.43
C LYS A 111 0.85 9.14 -2.72
N PRO A 112 -0.42 9.61 -2.61
CA PRO A 112 -1.52 8.78 -2.10
C PRO A 112 -1.68 7.44 -2.81
N TYR A 113 -1.61 7.42 -4.14
CA TYR A 113 -1.69 6.17 -4.91
C TYR A 113 -0.51 5.25 -4.62
N ASN A 114 0.71 5.80 -4.51
CA ASN A 114 1.89 5.01 -4.13
C ASN A 114 1.71 4.32 -2.76
N GLN A 115 1.11 5.00 -1.78
CA GLN A 115 0.82 4.39 -0.47
C GLN A 115 -0.29 3.34 -0.55
N LEU A 116 -1.34 3.57 -1.36
CA LEU A 116 -2.39 2.58 -1.61
C LEU A 116 -1.85 1.32 -2.30
N ALA A 117 -0.89 1.47 -3.21
CA ALA A 117 -0.18 0.37 -3.85
C ALA A 117 0.59 -0.46 -2.83
N LEU A 118 1.32 0.19 -1.91
CA LEU A 118 2.02 -0.50 -0.82
C LEU A 118 1.06 -1.33 0.03
N LEU A 119 -0.11 -0.79 0.40
CA LEU A 119 -1.12 -1.58 1.13
C LEU A 119 -1.68 -2.74 0.32
N ALA A 120 -1.81 -2.60 -1.00
CA ALA A 120 -2.22 -3.68 -1.89
C ALA A 120 -1.16 -4.79 -1.96
N VAL A 121 0.13 -4.43 -1.96
CA VAL A 121 1.26 -5.37 -1.85
C VAL A 121 1.18 -6.15 -0.54
N TYR A 122 0.99 -5.47 0.60
CA TYR A 122 0.83 -6.14 1.90
C TYR A 122 -0.36 -7.11 1.92
N ALA A 123 -1.47 -6.74 1.28
CA ALA A 123 -2.66 -7.58 1.12
C ALA A 123 -2.55 -8.63 0.01
N ARG A 124 -1.38 -8.78 -0.64
CA ARG A 124 -1.13 -9.68 -1.78
C ARG A 124 -2.07 -9.47 -2.99
N ARG A 125 -2.69 -8.30 -3.11
CA ARG A 125 -3.54 -7.91 -4.25
C ARG A 125 -2.69 -7.27 -5.34
N LYS A 126 -2.01 -8.11 -6.10
CA LYS A 126 -1.00 -7.67 -7.08
C LYS A 126 -1.56 -6.80 -8.21
N LEU A 127 -2.77 -7.11 -8.70
CA LEU A 127 -3.41 -6.31 -9.76
C LEU A 127 -3.72 -4.90 -9.25
N ASP A 128 -4.26 -4.79 -8.03
CA ASP A 128 -4.51 -3.50 -7.40
C ASP A 128 -3.21 -2.73 -7.16
N ALA A 129 -2.13 -3.42 -6.75
CA ALA A 129 -0.82 -2.79 -6.59
C ALA A 129 -0.29 -2.22 -7.91
N VAL A 130 -0.36 -2.99 -9.02
CA VAL A 130 0.02 -2.51 -10.36
C VAL A 130 -0.81 -1.29 -10.75
N TYR A 131 -2.13 -1.37 -10.60
CA TYR A 131 -3.04 -0.27 -10.88
C TYR A 131 -2.64 1.01 -10.13
N TYR A 132 -2.46 0.92 -8.82
CA TYR A 132 -2.13 2.09 -8.00
C TYR A 132 -0.72 2.65 -8.30
N TYR A 133 0.28 1.80 -8.56
CA TYR A 133 1.60 2.29 -8.97
C TYR A 133 1.55 2.99 -10.32
N MET A 134 0.81 2.46 -11.30
CA MET A 134 0.60 3.13 -12.59
C MET A 134 -0.12 4.48 -12.40
N ARG A 135 -1.18 4.53 -11.59
CA ARG A 135 -1.89 5.79 -11.26
C ARG A 135 -0.95 6.82 -10.61
N SER A 136 -0.08 6.38 -9.71
CA SER A 136 0.94 7.23 -9.10
C SER A 136 1.88 7.85 -10.15
N LEU A 137 2.33 7.05 -11.13
CA LEU A 137 3.25 7.49 -12.18
C LEU A 137 2.59 8.39 -13.24
N MET A 138 1.29 8.19 -13.50
CA MET A 138 0.52 8.98 -14.46
C MET A 138 -0.07 10.28 -13.85
N SER A 139 0.13 10.51 -12.55
CA SER A 139 -0.31 11.73 -11.88
C SER A 139 0.58 12.92 -12.29
N SER A 140 0.04 14.15 -12.26
CA SER A 140 0.82 15.35 -12.63
C SER A 140 2.06 15.56 -11.76
N ASN A 141 1.99 15.17 -10.49
CA ASN A 141 3.11 15.15 -9.55
C ASN A 141 3.40 13.68 -9.18
N PRO A 142 4.14 12.92 -10.00
CA PRO A 142 4.31 11.50 -9.80
C PRO A 142 5.21 11.19 -8.59
N ALA A 143 5.01 10.03 -7.95
CA ALA A 143 5.94 9.52 -6.94
C ALA A 143 7.02 8.67 -7.63
N PRO A 144 8.31 9.09 -7.66
CA PRO A 144 9.34 8.38 -8.41
C PRO A 144 9.56 6.93 -7.96
N SER A 145 9.41 6.66 -6.67
CA SER A 145 9.54 5.33 -6.05
C SER A 145 8.54 4.30 -6.58
N ALA A 146 7.44 4.74 -7.19
CA ALA A 146 6.46 3.84 -7.79
C ALA A 146 7.05 3.05 -8.97
N LYS A 147 7.99 3.63 -9.73
CA LYS A 147 8.62 2.97 -10.88
C LYS A 147 9.47 1.77 -10.45
N GLU A 148 10.33 1.97 -9.46
CA GLU A 148 11.17 0.90 -8.91
C GLU A 148 10.32 -0.20 -8.27
N SER A 149 9.30 0.18 -7.50
CA SER A 149 8.38 -0.76 -6.87
C SER A 149 7.60 -1.59 -7.90
N LEU A 150 7.17 -0.96 -9.00
CA LEU A 150 6.47 -1.64 -10.08
C LEU A 150 7.38 -2.62 -10.84
N ASN A 151 8.61 -2.21 -11.13
CA ASN A 151 9.61 -3.08 -11.76
C ASN A 151 9.91 -4.30 -10.88
N SER A 152 10.14 -4.08 -9.58
CA SER A 152 10.34 -5.17 -8.61
C SER A 152 9.14 -6.13 -8.58
N LEU A 153 7.92 -5.60 -8.60
CA LEU A 153 6.70 -6.41 -8.65
C LEU A 153 6.62 -7.27 -9.92
N PHE A 154 6.98 -6.73 -11.09
CA PHE A 154 7.00 -7.49 -12.33
C PHE A 154 8.10 -8.55 -12.35
N ASP A 155 9.31 -8.23 -11.87
CA ASP A 155 10.41 -9.19 -11.79
C ASP A 155 10.10 -10.37 -10.87
N GLU A 156 9.48 -10.12 -9.71
CA GLU A 156 9.01 -11.20 -8.84
C GLU A 156 7.99 -12.12 -9.52
N ASN A 157 7.07 -11.55 -10.31
CA ASN A 157 6.09 -12.34 -11.05
C ASN A 157 6.75 -13.14 -12.17
N ARG A 158 7.68 -12.55 -12.92
CA ARG A 158 8.46 -13.24 -13.96
C ARG A 158 9.23 -14.43 -13.39
N LYS A 159 9.92 -14.25 -12.26
CA LYS A 159 10.65 -15.34 -11.57
C LYS A 159 9.71 -16.47 -11.14
N LYS A 160 8.52 -16.15 -10.63
CA LYS A 160 7.52 -17.15 -10.23
C LYS A 160 6.98 -17.94 -11.42
N VAL A 161 6.70 -17.28 -12.55
CA VAL A 161 6.25 -17.93 -13.79
C VAL A 161 7.35 -18.85 -14.33
N ASN A 162 8.59 -18.37 -14.42
CA ASN A 162 9.72 -19.18 -14.88
C ASN A 162 9.94 -20.40 -13.98
N LYS A 163 9.91 -20.23 -12.65
CA LYS A 163 10.03 -21.36 -11.71
C LYS A 163 8.92 -22.39 -11.94
N ARG A 164 7.66 -21.95 -12.05
CA ARG A 164 6.52 -22.85 -12.31
C ARG A 164 6.68 -23.60 -13.62
N PHE A 165 7.16 -22.92 -14.67
CA PHE A 165 7.44 -23.53 -15.97
C PHE A 165 8.53 -24.60 -15.85
N VAL A 166 9.71 -24.27 -15.30
CA VAL A 166 10.83 -25.20 -15.15
C VAL A 166 10.44 -26.41 -14.30
N THR A 167 9.76 -26.20 -13.18
CA THR A 167 9.26 -27.30 -12.33
C THR A 167 8.29 -28.20 -13.10
N SER A 168 7.37 -27.63 -13.87
CA SER A 168 6.42 -28.40 -14.69
C SER A 168 7.14 -29.16 -15.81
N TYR A 169 8.09 -28.52 -16.48
CA TYR A 169 8.88 -29.11 -17.56
C TYR A 169 9.68 -30.32 -17.07
N LEU A 170 10.43 -30.17 -15.97
CA LEU A 170 11.22 -31.25 -15.38
C LEU A 170 10.33 -32.39 -14.88
N HIS A 171 9.18 -32.06 -14.28
CA HIS A 171 8.22 -33.07 -13.83
C HIS A 171 7.69 -33.94 -14.97
N VAL A 172 7.28 -33.32 -16.08
CA VAL A 172 6.78 -34.04 -17.27
C VAL A 172 7.89 -34.88 -17.91
N HIS A 173 9.08 -34.30 -18.13
CA HIS A 173 10.18 -35.02 -18.77
C HIS A 173 10.73 -36.15 -17.91
N GLY A 174 10.80 -35.97 -16.58
CA GLY A 174 11.20 -37.03 -15.66
C GLY A 174 10.28 -38.26 -15.75
N LYS A 175 8.96 -38.04 -15.84
CA LYS A 175 7.99 -39.14 -16.03
C LYS A 175 8.14 -39.83 -17.38
N LEU A 176 8.32 -39.06 -18.45
CA LEU A 176 8.49 -39.61 -19.80
C LEU A 176 9.73 -40.49 -19.92
N ILE A 177 10.87 -40.02 -19.38
CA ILE A 177 12.16 -40.72 -19.48
C ILE A 177 12.18 -41.97 -18.59
N THR A 178 11.72 -41.85 -17.35
CA THR A 178 11.75 -42.97 -16.38
C THR A 178 10.62 -43.98 -16.61
N LYS A 179 9.57 -43.59 -17.33
CA LYS A 179 8.30 -44.31 -17.49
C LYS A 179 7.55 -44.57 -16.17
N ILE A 180 7.94 -43.92 -15.08
CA ILE A 180 7.32 -44.07 -13.76
C ILE A 180 6.24 -42.99 -13.58
N GLY A 181 5.04 -43.38 -13.10
CA GLY A 181 3.99 -42.41 -12.75
C GLY A 181 3.24 -41.81 -13.94
N MET A 182 3.28 -42.48 -15.10
CA MET A 182 2.69 -42.06 -16.37
C MET A 182 1.16 -42.11 -16.35
N GLU A 183 0.58 -43.06 -15.64
CA GLU A 183 -0.85 -43.26 -15.46
C GLU A 183 -1.56 -42.00 -14.90
N ARG A 184 -0.90 -41.31 -13.95
CA ARG A 184 -1.39 -40.04 -13.40
C ARG A 184 -1.26 -38.86 -14.36
N MET A 185 -0.34 -38.92 -15.31
CA MET A 185 -0.15 -37.85 -16.30
C MET A 185 -1.18 -37.95 -17.43
N VAL A 186 -1.44 -39.17 -17.90
CA VAL A 186 -2.47 -39.44 -18.93
C VAL A 186 -3.87 -39.05 -18.41
N SER A 187 -4.18 -39.35 -17.13
CA SER A 187 -5.46 -38.95 -16.54
C SER A 187 -5.63 -37.43 -16.45
N GLN A 188 -4.57 -36.69 -16.09
CA GLN A 188 -4.60 -35.22 -16.02
C GLN A 188 -4.74 -34.56 -17.40
N ILE A 189 -4.17 -35.14 -18.44
CA ILE A 189 -4.31 -34.65 -19.83
C ILE A 189 -5.75 -34.85 -20.30
N ARG A 190 -6.33 -36.05 -20.09
CA ARG A 190 -7.72 -36.36 -20.47
C ARG A 190 -8.74 -35.46 -19.75
N ALA A 191 -8.57 -35.25 -18.44
CA ALA A 191 -9.46 -34.39 -17.67
C ALA A 191 -9.44 -32.92 -18.11
N ARG A 192 -8.37 -32.45 -18.79
CA ARG A 192 -8.27 -31.08 -19.33
C ARG A 192 -8.78 -30.94 -20.76
N SER A 193 -8.91 -32.04 -21.51
CA SER A 193 -9.49 -32.02 -22.86
C SER A 193 -11.02 -32.07 -22.85
N GLU A 194 -11.61 -32.45 -21.71
CA GLU A 194 -13.07 -32.57 -21.52
C GLU A 194 -13.69 -31.34 -20.82
N SER A 195 -12.88 -30.34 -20.46
CA SER A 195 -13.26 -29.09 -19.78
C SER A 195 -13.08 -27.88 -20.69
#